data_AF-A0A2A7N122-F1
#
_entry.id   AF-A0A2A7N122-F1
#
_cell.length_a   1.000
_cell.length_b   1.000
_cell.length_c   1.000
_cell.angle_alpha   90.00
_cell.angle_beta   90.00
_cell.angle_gamma   90.00
#
_symmetry.space_group_name_H-M   'P 1'
#
loop_
_entity.id
_entity.type
_entity.pdbx_description
1 polymer ?
#
loop_
_entity_poly.entity_id
_entity_poly.type
_entity_poly.pdbx_seq_one_letter_code
_entity_poly.pdbx_strand_id
1 'polypeptide(L)'
;MGGHTEVDLDALRAVADRVTEAADAIAGMQWHALPADDLRGSATGRVAAPDLIAAKLADVVDNMRGWAVAARMSADAFERADTRSADRFPLR
;
A
#
# COMPACT_ATOMS: atom_id res chain seq x y z
N MET A 1 16.20 11.63 -30.86
CA MET A 1 16.39 11.10 -29.50
C MET A 1 15.77 12.06 -28.50
N GLY A 2 14.46 11.91 -28.26
CA GLY A 2 13.76 12.54 -27.13
C GLY A 2 13.02 11.38 -26.45
N GLY A 3 13.61 10.83 -25.40
CA GLY A 3 13.00 9.73 -24.67
C GLY A 3 11.77 10.26 -23.95
N HIS A 4 10.59 9.99 -24.49
CA HIS A 4 9.36 10.13 -23.75
C HIS A 4 9.50 9.21 -22.55
N THR A 5 9.75 9.78 -21.38
CA THR A 5 9.52 9.10 -20.10
C THR A 5 8.00 9.00 -19.97
N GLU A 6 7.39 8.22 -20.85
CA GLU A 6 6.00 7.84 -20.75
C GLU A 6 5.92 7.07 -19.45
N VAL A 7 5.36 7.70 -18.43
CA VAL A 7 5.07 7.00 -17.19
C VAL A 7 4.16 5.86 -17.62
N ASP A 8 4.64 4.62 -17.52
CA ASP A 8 3.81 3.46 -17.78
C ASP A 8 2.72 3.43 -16.70
N LEU A 9 1.58 4.05 -17.03
CA LEU A 9 0.45 4.24 -16.13
C LEU A 9 -0.14 2.88 -15.74
N ASP A 10 -0.03 1.90 -16.63
CA ASP A 10 -0.47 0.53 -16.37
C ASP A 10 0.49 -0.17 -15.40
N ALA A 11 1.80 0.03 -15.54
CA ALA A 11 2.76 -0.44 -14.53
C ALA A 11 2.52 0.23 -13.17
N LEU A 12 2.23 1.54 -13.12
CA LEU A 12 1.94 2.25 -11.87
C LEU A 12 0.67 1.70 -11.19
N ARG A 13 -0.39 1.47 -11.96
CA ARG A 13 -1.63 0.84 -11.49
C ARG A 13 -1.38 -0.59 -11.00
N ALA A 14 -0.59 -1.38 -11.73
CA ALA A 14 -0.24 -2.74 -11.34
C ALA A 14 0.57 -2.80 -10.05
N VAL A 15 1.49 -1.85 -9.81
CA VAL A 15 2.19 -1.78 -8.51
C VAL A 15 1.21 -1.38 -7.40
N ALA A 16 0.29 -0.45 -7.65
CA ALA A 16 -0.74 -0.09 -6.68
C ALA A 16 -1.64 -1.28 -6.30
N ASP A 17 -2.02 -2.11 -7.27
CA ASP A 17 -2.78 -3.36 -7.03
C ASP A 17 -1.97 -4.31 -6.12
N ARG A 18 -0.70 -4.58 -6.48
CA ARG A 18 0.17 -5.46 -5.67
C ARG A 18 0.39 -4.96 -4.26
N VAL A 19 0.53 -3.65 -4.07
CA VAL A 19 0.67 -3.06 -2.72
C VAL A 19 -0.63 -3.21 -1.93
N THR A 20 -1.78 -3.08 -2.57
CA THR A 20 -3.09 -3.31 -1.93
C THR A 20 -3.22 -4.77 -1.48
N GLU A 21 -2.92 -5.72 -2.37
CA GLU A 21 -2.95 -7.15 -2.06
C GLU A 21 -1.99 -7.52 -0.92
N ALA A 22 -0.78 -6.96 -0.91
CA ALA A 22 0.17 -7.17 0.17
C ALA A 22 -0.34 -6.59 1.50
N ALA A 23 -0.97 -5.41 1.49
CA ALA A 23 -1.56 -4.80 2.68
C ALA A 23 -2.68 -5.67 3.25
N ASP A 24 -3.54 -6.21 2.38
CA ASP A 24 -4.64 -7.09 2.79
C ASP A 24 -4.14 -8.43 3.31
N ALA A 25 -3.10 -9.00 2.69
CA ALA A 25 -2.45 -10.22 3.17
C ALA A 25 -1.86 -10.03 4.57
N ILE A 26 -1.18 -8.90 4.81
CA ILE A 26 -0.61 -8.55 6.13
C ILE A 26 -1.72 -8.34 7.16
N ALA A 27 -2.79 -7.62 6.81
CA ALA A 27 -3.92 -7.35 7.69
C ALA A 27 -4.70 -8.62 8.06
N GLY A 28 -4.76 -9.60 7.17
CA GLY A 28 -5.45 -10.87 7.38
C GLY A 28 -4.69 -11.89 8.23
N MET A 29 -3.42 -11.63 8.57
CA MET A 29 -2.64 -12.60 9.31
C MET A 29 -3.04 -12.64 10.80
N GLN A 30 -3.27 -13.84 11.33
CA GLN A 30 -3.62 -14.02 12.74
C GLN A 30 -2.38 -14.06 13.63
N TRP A 31 -2.19 -13.01 14.43
CA TRP A 31 -1.13 -12.96 15.43
C TRP A 31 -1.52 -13.83 16.62
N HIS A 32 -0.74 -14.90 16.85
CA HIS A 32 -0.94 -15.76 17.99
C HIS A 32 -0.54 -15.01 19.26
N ALA A 33 -1.51 -14.36 19.90
CA ALA A 33 -1.35 -13.86 21.25
C ALA A 33 -1.44 -15.06 22.21
N LEU A 34 -0.35 -15.35 22.92
CA LEU A 34 -0.42 -16.25 24.06
C LEU A 34 -1.25 -15.57 25.15
N PRO A 35 -2.28 -16.23 25.71
CA PRO A 35 -3.07 -15.65 26.79
C PRO A 35 -2.16 -15.27 27.95
N ALA A 36 -2.26 -14.02 28.43
CA ALA A 36 -1.44 -13.55 29.53
C ALA A 36 -1.62 -14.40 30.81
N ASP A 37 -2.82 -14.98 30.99
CA ASP A 37 -3.13 -15.90 32.08
C ASP A 37 -2.35 -17.22 32.00
N ASP A 38 -2.01 -17.69 30.81
CA ASP A 38 -1.17 -18.88 30.60
C ASP A 38 0.31 -18.60 30.87
N LEU A 39 0.69 -17.32 31.00
CA LEU A 39 2.06 -16.86 31.24
C LEU A 39 2.25 -16.30 32.67
N ARG A 40 1.34 -16.60 33.61
CA ARG A 40 1.44 -16.13 35.00
C ARG A 40 2.79 -16.48 35.64
N GLY A 41 3.47 -15.45 36.15
CA GLY A 41 4.79 -15.57 36.76
C GLY A 41 5.97 -15.48 35.77
N SER A 42 5.71 -15.51 34.47
CA SER A 42 6.75 -15.32 33.45
C SER A 42 7.06 -13.84 33.22
N ALA A 43 8.34 -13.52 33.05
CA ALA A 43 8.76 -12.19 32.59
C ALA A 43 8.20 -11.87 31.17
N THR A 44 7.98 -12.87 30.32
CA THR A 44 7.41 -12.69 28.98
C THR A 44 5.92 -12.37 29.01
N GLY A 45 5.15 -12.85 30.00
CA GLY A 45 3.73 -12.52 30.17
C GLY A 45 3.47 -11.06 30.54
N ARG A 46 4.52 -10.32 30.97
CA ARG A 46 4.47 -8.88 31.24
C ARG A 46 4.72 -8.02 30.00
N VAL A 47 5.13 -8.62 28.88
CA VAL A 47 5.44 -7.88 27.66
C VAL A 47 4.22 -7.94 26.75
N ALA A 48 3.52 -6.81 26.61
CA ALA A 48 2.42 -6.62 25.64
C ALA A 48 2.95 -6.50 24.18
N ALA A 49 3.97 -7.28 23.82
CA ALA A 49 4.60 -7.23 22.50
C ALA A 49 3.62 -7.53 21.36
N PRO A 50 2.68 -8.50 21.47
CA PRO A 50 1.70 -8.75 20.42
C PRO A 50 0.85 -7.51 20.10
N ASP A 51 0.38 -6.80 21.14
CA ASP A 51 -0.44 -5.59 20.98
C ASP A 51 0.35 -4.43 20.37
N LEU A 52 1.59 -4.23 20.83
CA LEU A 52 2.48 -3.19 20.29
C LEU A 52 2.85 -3.43 18.83
N ILE A 53 3.09 -4.69 18.46
CA ILE A 53 3.39 -5.07 17.07
C ILE A 53 2.14 -4.96 16.22
N ALA A 54 0.98 -5.42 16.70
CA ALA A 54 -0.30 -5.32 15.98
C ALA A 54 -0.66 -3.85 15.66
N ALA A 55 -0.51 -2.94 16.62
CA ALA A 55 -0.73 -1.52 16.40
C ALA A 55 0.19 -0.94 15.31
N LYS A 56 1.51 -1.22 15.39
CA LYS A 56 2.47 -0.78 14.37
C LYS A 56 2.20 -1.37 13.00
N LEU A 57 1.73 -2.62 12.95
CA LEU A 57 1.42 -3.28 11.69
C LEU A 57 0.17 -2.66 11.03
N ALA A 58 -0.83 -2.26 11.83
CA ALA A 58 -1.99 -1.54 11.34
C ALA A 58 -1.56 -0.22 10.67
N ASP A 59 -0.65 0.54 11.29
CA ASP A 59 -0.11 1.78 10.69
C ASP A 59 0.59 1.51 9.35
N VAL A 60 1.32 0.40 9.24
CA VAL A 60 2.00 0.00 7.99
C VAL A 60 0.97 -0.33 6.90
N VAL A 61 -0.07 -1.10 7.23
CA VAL A 61 -1.16 -1.44 6.32
C VAL A 61 -1.87 -0.19 5.81
N ASP A 62 -2.17 0.75 6.71
CA ASP A 62 -2.84 2.00 6.34
C ASP A 62 -1.97 2.87 5.42
N ASN A 63 -0.67 2.92 5.66
CA ASN A 63 0.26 3.63 4.78
C ASN A 63 0.33 2.97 3.39
N MET A 64 0.43 1.64 3.33
CA MET A 64 0.43 0.89 2.07
C MET A 64 -0.84 1.18 1.24
N ARG A 65 -2.00 1.15 1.89
CA ARG A 65 -3.29 1.47 1.23
C ARG A 65 -3.34 2.93 0.78
N GLY A 66 -2.90 3.87 1.61
CA GLY A 66 -2.82 5.28 1.26
C GLY A 66 -1.92 5.54 0.05
N TRP A 67 -0.75 4.89 0.01
CA TRP A 67 0.15 4.96 -1.14
C TRP A 67 -0.48 4.41 -2.42
N ALA A 68 -1.14 3.25 -2.34
CA ALA A 68 -1.79 2.64 -3.50
C ALA A 68 -2.90 3.53 -4.08
N VAL A 69 -3.70 4.17 -3.22
CA VAL A 69 -4.71 5.16 -3.65
C VAL A 69 -4.05 6.35 -4.35
N ALA A 70 -3.01 6.91 -3.76
CA ALA A 70 -2.29 8.05 -4.34
C ALA A 70 -1.67 7.71 -5.71
N ALA A 71 -1.14 6.49 -5.86
CA ALA A 71 -0.60 5.99 -7.12
C ALA A 71 -1.67 5.91 -8.23
N ARG A 72 -2.84 5.34 -7.94
CA ARG A 72 -3.97 5.28 -8.90
C ARG A 72 -4.45 6.68 -9.29
N MET A 73 -4.65 7.56 -8.30
CA MET A 73 -5.07 8.95 -8.55
C MET A 73 -4.07 9.70 -9.43
N SER A 74 -2.78 9.47 -9.22
CA SER A 74 -1.71 10.05 -10.03
C SER A 74 -1.75 9.52 -11.46
N ALA A 75 -1.91 8.21 -11.64
CA ALA A 75 -2.03 7.58 -12.96
C ALA A 75 -3.21 8.19 -13.76
N ASP A 76 -4.39 8.31 -13.12
CA ASP A 76 -5.58 8.88 -13.74
C ASP A 76 -5.43 10.37 -14.05
N ALA A 77 -4.63 11.10 -13.26
CA ALA A 77 -4.33 12.51 -13.51
C ALA A 77 -3.40 12.68 -14.73
N PHE A 78 -2.39 11.81 -14.87
CA PHE A 78 -1.50 11.80 -16.01
C PHE A 78 -2.22 11.42 -17.30
N GLU A 79 -3.05 10.38 -17.29
CA GLU A 79 -3.87 9.97 -18.43
C GLU A 79 -4.77 11.12 -18.93
N ARG A 80 -5.48 11.80 -18.01
CA ARG A 80 -6.31 12.97 -18.34
C ARG A 80 -5.50 14.17 -18.85
N ALA A 81 -4.24 14.31 -18.45
CA ALA A 81 -3.38 15.37 -18.96
C ALA A 81 -2.89 15.05 -20.38
N ASP A 82 -2.61 13.78 -20.66
CA ASP A 82 -2.17 13.31 -21.97
C ASP A 82 -3.30 13.40 -23.01
N THR A 83 -4.51 12.90 -22.71
CA THR A 83 -5.67 13.01 -23.61
C THR A 83 -5.97 14.46 -24.00
N ARG A 84 -5.95 15.38 -23.03
CA ARG A 84 -6.17 16.83 -23.31
C ARG A 84 -5.08 17.43 -24.19
N SER A 85 -3.86 16.91 -24.11
CA SER A 85 -2.74 17.37 -24.94
C SER A 85 -2.88 16.85 -26.38
N ALA A 86 -3.29 15.59 -26.54
CA ALA A 86 -3.59 14.98 -27.83
C ALA A 86 -4.76 15.69 -28.56
N ASP A 87 -5.85 16.01 -27.85
CA ASP A 87 -6.99 16.75 -28.41
C ASP A 87 -6.60 18.15 -28.93
N ARG A 88 -5.64 18.80 -28.26
CA ARG A 88 -5.15 20.13 -28.65
C ARG A 88 -4.18 20.08 -29.84
N PHE A 89 -3.47 18.98 -30.03
CA PHE A 89 -2.45 18.84 -31.07
C PHE A 89 -2.60 17.51 -31.84
N PRO A 90 -3.64 17.38 -32.69
CA PRO A 90 -3.81 16.18 -33.50
C PRO A 90 -2.62 16.02 -34.46
N LEU A 91 -1.98 14.85 -34.43
CA LEU A 91 -0.97 14.47 -35.42
C LEU A 91 -1.61 14.50 -36.81
N ARG A 92 -1.04 15.30 -37.71
CA ARG A 92 -1.45 15.40 -39.12
C ARG A 92 -0.95 14.22 -39.94
#